data_AF-A0A4Y2N9B7-F1
#
_entry.id   AF-A0A4Y2N9B7-F1
#
_cell.length_a   1.000
_cell.length_b   1.000
_cell.length_c   1.000
_cell.angle_alpha   90.00
_cell.angle_beta   90.00
_cell.angle_gamma   90.00
#
_symmetry.space_group_name_H-M   'P 1'
#
loop_
_entity.id
_entity.type
_entity.pdbx_description
1 polymer ?
#
loop_
_entity_poly.entity_id
_entity_poly.type
_entity_poly.pdbx_seq_one_letter_code
_entity_poly.pdbx_strand_id
1 'polypeptide(L)'
;MEIDPGGNCLRRFIIPVNFRATDYVGLIDWQPCDVTPPTVLRQISYHEFLKMIQDDVPMDGRDFIKFPSHTQAVERIVKLVTEASRKRVGPHNRDEFIRATLESRKQMSQLSPKKITKITLS
;
A
#
# COMPACT_ATOMS: atom_id res chain seq x y z
N MET A 1 8.90 -14.03 22.66
CA MET A 1 7.60 -14.02 23.34
C MET A 1 6.53 -14.15 22.27
N GLU A 2 5.67 -15.15 22.45
CA GLU A 2 4.42 -15.55 21.76
C GLU A 2 4.01 -14.90 20.43
N ILE A 3 3.60 -15.75 19.50
CA ILE A 3 2.80 -15.38 18.32
C ILE A 3 1.32 -15.47 18.74
N ASP A 4 0.57 -14.37 18.57
CA ASP A 4 -0.90 -14.36 18.62
C ASP A 4 -1.49 -14.51 17.20
N PRO A 5 -2.56 -15.30 16.97
CA PRO A 5 -2.91 -15.82 15.65
C PRO A 5 -3.99 -15.01 14.89
N GLY A 6 -4.44 -13.84 15.34
CA GLY A 6 -5.56 -13.19 14.66
C GLY A 6 -5.80 -11.73 14.99
N GLY A 7 -5.40 -10.84 14.08
CA GLY A 7 -5.90 -9.47 14.03
C GLY A 7 -4.81 -8.43 13.82
N ASN A 8 -4.71 -7.95 12.58
CA ASN A 8 -4.06 -6.67 12.22
C ASN A 8 -2.78 -6.34 13.01
N CYS A 9 -1.79 -7.23 12.98
CA CYS A 9 -0.47 -6.89 13.48
C CYS A 9 0.13 -5.84 12.52
N LEU A 10 0.21 -4.59 12.99
CA LEU A 10 1.13 -3.62 12.40
C LEU A 10 2.48 -4.33 12.24
N ARG A 11 3.05 -4.35 11.03
CA ARG A 11 4.39 -4.88 10.81
C ARG A 11 5.37 -3.99 11.59
N ARG A 12 5.64 -4.37 12.83
CA ARG A 12 6.60 -3.70 13.69
C ARG A 12 7.98 -4.18 13.27
N PHE A 13 8.57 -3.48 12.30
CA PHE A 13 9.97 -3.70 11.92
C PHE A 13 10.86 -3.19 13.07
N ILE A 14 11.08 -4.03 14.07
CA ILE A 14 12.16 -3.81 15.04
C ILE A 14 13.39 -4.46 14.45
N ILE A 15 14.13 -3.69 13.66
CA ILE A 15 15.47 -4.07 13.25
C ILE A 15 16.41 -3.53 14.34
N PRO A 16 17.08 -4.40 15.13
CA PRO A 16 18.03 -3.93 16.13
C PRO A 16 19.20 -3.24 15.43
N VAL A 17 19.40 -1.95 15.72
CA VAL A 17 20.48 -1.13 15.16
C VAL A 17 21.71 -1.26 16.06
N ASN A 18 22.85 -1.60 15.47
CA ASN A 18 24.13 -1.70 16.16
C ASN A 18 24.85 -0.34 16.16
N PHE A 19 24.75 0.38 17.28
CA PHE A 19 25.41 1.68 17.46
C PHE A 19 26.94 1.63 17.56
N ARG A 20 27.53 0.42 17.66
CA ARG A 20 28.98 0.22 17.74
C ARG A 20 29.59 -0.12 16.37
N ALA A 21 28.79 -0.10 15.30
CA ALA A 21 29.26 -0.41 13.96
C ALA A 21 30.28 0.63 13.48
N THR A 22 31.37 0.16 12.89
CA THR A 22 32.43 0.99 12.28
C THR A 22 32.19 1.27 10.80
N ASP A 23 31.27 0.52 10.19
CA ASP A 23 30.83 0.66 8.80
C ASP A 23 29.30 0.55 8.70
N TYR A 24 28.77 0.94 7.54
CA TYR A 24 27.33 0.90 7.26
C TYR A 24 26.77 -0.52 7.17
N VAL A 25 27.59 -1.52 6.86
CA VAL A 25 27.18 -2.91 6.68
C VAL A 25 26.85 -3.54 8.04
N GLY A 26 27.60 -3.20 9.08
CA GLY A 26 27.42 -3.69 10.44
C GLY A 26 26.37 -2.94 11.27
N LEU A 27 25.75 -1.88 10.72
CA LEU A 27 24.76 -1.05 11.41
C LEU A 27 23.45 -1.80 11.69
N ILE A 28 23.12 -2.77 10.83
CA ILE A 28 21.94 -3.62 10.95
C ILE A 28 22.41 -5.07 10.95
N ASP A 29 22.07 -5.82 11.99
CA ASP A 29 22.27 -7.26 11.98
C ASP A 29 21.16 -7.90 11.13
N TRP A 30 21.53 -8.35 9.93
CA TRP A 30 20.62 -8.98 8.98
C TRP A 30 20.40 -10.47 9.26
N GLN A 31 21.24 -11.13 10.09
CA GLN A 31 21.11 -12.57 10.37
C GLN A 31 19.79 -12.97 11.05
N PRO A 32 19.28 -12.25 12.06
CA PRO A 32 18.04 -12.63 12.73
C PRO A 32 16.76 -12.20 11.99
N CYS A 33 16.88 -11.49 10.86
CA CYS A 33 15.71 -11.05 10.09
C CYS A 33 15.28 -12.12 9.08
N ASP A 34 14.08 -12.67 9.27
CA ASP A 34 13.37 -13.40 8.22
C ASP A 34 13.01 -12.44 7.08
N VAL A 35 13.93 -12.25 6.13
CA VAL A 35 13.74 -11.38 4.97
C VAL A 35 12.71 -12.03 4.06
N THR A 36 11.46 -11.59 4.18
CA THR A 36 10.42 -11.97 3.23
C THR A 36 10.62 -11.18 1.94
N PRO A 37 10.69 -11.84 0.76
CA PRO A 37 10.80 -11.15 -0.51
C PRO A 37 9.67 -10.12 -0.68
N PRO A 38 9.97 -8.91 -1.19
CA PRO A 38 8.96 -7.96 -1.61
C PRO A 38 7.93 -8.63 -2.52
N THR A 39 6.64 -8.28 -2.39
CA THR A 39 5.56 -8.89 -3.18
C THR A 39 5.80 -8.82 -4.69
N VAL A 40 6.51 -7.78 -5.16
CA VAL A 40 6.90 -7.62 -6.56
C VAL A 40 7.87 -8.70 -7.05
N LEU A 41 8.67 -9.29 -6.14
CA LEU A 41 9.61 -10.38 -6.42
C LEU A 41 9.00 -11.76 -6.15
N ARG A 42 7.76 -11.86 -5.65
CA ARG A 42 7.15 -13.14 -5.27
C ARG A 42 7.03 -14.14 -6.44
N GLN A 43 6.93 -13.64 -7.67
CA GLN A 43 6.81 -14.46 -8.87
C GLN A 43 8.15 -14.80 -9.52
N ILE A 44 9.26 -14.24 -9.03
CA ILE A 44 10.59 -14.40 -9.60
C ILE A 44 11.38 -15.34 -8.70
N SER A 45 11.97 -16.39 -9.26
CA SER A 45 12.84 -17.28 -8.49
C SER A 45 14.16 -16.60 -8.13
N TYR A 46 14.82 -17.08 -7.07
CA TYR A 46 16.13 -16.55 -6.67
C TYR A 46 17.17 -16.65 -7.80
N HIS A 47 17.14 -17.72 -8.60
CA HIS A 47 18.06 -17.90 -9.72
C HIS A 47 17.81 -16.92 -10.86
N GLU A 48 16.54 -16.64 -11.19
CA GLU A 48 16.18 -15.60 -12.17
C GLU A 48 16.56 -14.21 -11.68
N PHE A 49 16.35 -13.94 -10.38
CA PHE A 49 16.74 -12.69 -9.77
C PHE A 49 18.26 -12.46 -9.82
N LEU A 50 19.07 -13.48 -9.55
CA LEU A 50 20.53 -13.40 -9.68
C LEU A 50 20.97 -13.14 -11.12
N LYS A 51 20.35 -13.80 -12.11
CA LYS A 51 20.63 -13.53 -13.53
C LYS A 51 20.29 -12.10 -13.92
N MET A 52 19.15 -11.59 -13.44
CA MET A 52 18.74 -10.19 -13.67
C MET A 52 19.72 -9.15 -13.15
N ILE A 53 20.41 -9.44 -12.03
CA ILE A 53 21.47 -8.58 -11.49
C ILE A 53 22.73 -8.65 -12.37
N GLN A 54 23.08 -9.83 -12.87
CA GLN A 54 24.28 -10.05 -13.67
C GLN A 54 24.16 -9.50 -15.09
N ASP A 55 22.98 -9.64 -15.71
CA ASP A 55 22.78 -9.29 -17.12
C ASP A 55 22.60 -7.77 -17.34
N ASP A 56 22.56 -6.96 -16.26
CA ASP A 56 22.37 -5.50 -16.24
C ASP A 56 21.23 -4.98 -17.16
N VAL A 57 20.25 -5.85 -17.41
CA VAL A 57 19.16 -5.57 -18.34
C VAL A 57 18.31 -4.41 -17.79
N PRO A 58 17.89 -3.46 -18.62
CA PRO A 58 16.96 -2.41 -18.22
C PRO A 58 15.66 -2.94 -17.58
N MET A 59 15.20 -2.28 -16.50
CA MET A 59 14.01 -2.70 -15.73
C MET A 59 12.68 -2.59 -16.51
N ASP A 60 12.65 -1.76 -17.54
CA ASP A 60 11.48 -1.46 -18.39
C ASP A 60 11.06 -2.64 -19.29
N GLY A 61 11.98 -3.55 -19.61
CA GLY A 61 11.73 -4.74 -20.42
C GLY A 61 11.32 -6.00 -19.64
N ARG A 62 11.16 -5.91 -18.31
CA ARG A 62 10.96 -7.09 -17.45
C ARG A 62 9.51 -7.26 -17.01
N ASP A 63 9.05 -8.51 -16.98
CA ASP A 63 7.69 -8.91 -16.58
C ASP A 63 7.49 -8.88 -15.06
N PHE A 64 7.66 -7.71 -14.45
CA PHE A 64 7.19 -7.49 -13.09
C PHE A 64 5.67 -7.33 -13.06
N ILE A 65 5.08 -7.65 -11.92
CA ILE A 65 3.69 -7.27 -11.63
C ILE A 65 3.58 -5.75 -11.75
N LYS A 66 2.89 -5.29 -12.81
CA LYS A 66 2.59 -3.87 -13.02
C LYS A 66 1.51 -3.45 -12.03
N PHE A 67 1.92 -2.78 -10.96
CA PHE A 67 0.96 -2.14 -10.06
C PHE A 67 0.40 -0.88 -10.72
N PRO A 68 -0.91 -0.64 -10.68
CA PRO A 68 -1.52 0.59 -11.18
C PRO A 68 -1.24 1.77 -10.22
N SER A 69 0.04 2.18 -10.10
CA SER A 69 0.51 3.16 -9.11
C SER A 69 -0.01 4.58 -9.34
N HIS A 70 -0.20 4.97 -10.59
CA HIS A 70 -0.60 6.33 -11.00
C HIS A 70 -2.01 6.39 -11.59
N THR A 71 -2.91 5.58 -11.06
CA THR A 71 -4.33 5.68 -11.44
C THR A 71 -5.06 6.65 -10.54
N GLN A 72 -6.02 7.39 -11.12
CA GLN A 72 -6.88 8.30 -10.37
C GLN A 72 -7.63 7.59 -9.22
N ALA A 73 -7.91 6.29 -9.37
CA ALA A 73 -8.52 5.48 -8.33
C ALA A 73 -7.61 5.35 -7.08
N VAL A 74 -6.31 5.10 -7.29
CA VAL A 74 -5.32 5.03 -6.22
C VAL A 74 -5.19 6.36 -5.50
N GLU A 75 -5.06 7.48 -6.24
CA GLU A 75 -4.99 8.82 -5.66
C GLU A 75 -6.21 9.13 -4.78
N ARG A 76 -7.42 8.78 -5.26
CA ARG A 76 -8.68 8.98 -4.52
C ARG A 76 -8.74 8.15 -3.24
N ILE A 77 -8.24 6.91 -3.25
CA ILE A 77 -8.19 6.05 -2.05
C ILE A 77 -7.16 6.59 -1.06
N VAL A 78 -5.95 6.94 -1.50
CA VAL A 78 -4.91 7.52 -0.63
C VAL A 78 -5.41 8.79 0.05
N LYS A 79 -6.09 9.66 -0.71
CA LYS A 79 -6.74 10.85 -0.15
C LYS A 79 -7.77 10.50 0.93
N LEU A 80 -8.64 9.52 0.66
CA LEU A 80 -9.67 9.09 1.63
C LEU A 80 -9.05 8.53 2.92
N VAL A 81 -8.02 7.69 2.81
CA VAL A 81 -7.30 7.13 3.97
C VAL A 81 -6.63 8.25 4.79
N THR A 82 -6.05 9.23 4.11
CA THR A 82 -5.43 10.41 4.74
C THR A 82 -6.47 11.25 5.49
N GLU A 83 -7.63 11.51 4.87
CA GLU A 83 -8.74 12.22 5.50
C GLU A 83 -9.30 11.47 6.71
N ALA A 84 -9.46 10.15 6.61
CA ALA A 84 -9.92 9.31 7.71
C ALA A 84 -8.96 9.40 8.90
N SER A 85 -7.65 9.32 8.61
CA SER A 85 -6.59 9.42 9.62
C SER A 85 -6.56 10.78 10.31
N ARG A 86 -6.84 11.87 9.58
CA ARG A 86 -6.94 13.22 10.15
C ARG A 86 -8.20 13.40 11.01
N LYS A 87 -9.31 12.79 10.63
CA LYS A 87 -10.62 13.02 11.26
C LYS A 87 -10.95 12.07 12.41
N ARG A 88 -10.38 10.86 12.43
CA ARG A 88 -10.77 9.80 13.37
C ARG A 88 -9.55 9.22 14.09
N VAL A 89 -9.71 9.05 15.40
CA VAL A 89 -8.73 8.37 16.26
C VAL A 89 -9.12 6.90 16.39
N GLY A 90 -8.13 6.02 16.36
CA GLY A 90 -8.33 4.57 16.47
C GLY A 90 -8.55 3.89 15.11
N PRO A 91 -8.01 2.67 14.91
CA PRO A 91 -8.14 1.94 13.64
C PRO A 91 -9.58 1.67 13.23
N HIS A 92 -10.43 1.25 14.16
CA HIS A 92 -11.82 0.88 13.89
C HIS A 92 -12.64 2.06 13.34
N ASN A 93 -12.62 3.20 14.03
CA ASN A 93 -13.34 4.39 13.62
C ASN A 93 -12.89 4.93 12.24
N ARG A 94 -11.61 4.76 11.89
CA ARG A 94 -11.09 5.11 10.56
C ARG A 94 -11.63 4.19 9.49
N ASP A 95 -11.65 2.89 9.76
CA ASP A 95 -12.17 1.88 8.82
C ASP A 95 -13.67 2.10 8.55
N GLU A 96 -14.46 2.31 9.60
CA GLU A 96 -15.89 2.62 9.46
C GLU A 96 -16.12 3.89 8.64
N PHE A 97 -15.32 4.93 8.87
CA PHE A 97 -15.40 6.17 8.10
C PHE A 97 -15.10 5.95 6.60
N ILE A 98 -14.06 5.15 6.29
CA ILE A 98 -13.68 4.82 4.91
C ILE A 98 -14.81 4.02 4.25
N ARG A 99 -15.32 2.98 4.91
CA ARG A 99 -16.37 2.10 4.38
C ARG A 99 -17.67 2.86 4.14
N ALA A 100 -18.12 3.66 5.10
CA ALA A 100 -19.32 4.48 4.96
C ALA A 100 -19.19 5.50 3.80
N THR A 101 -18.01 6.11 3.64
CA THR A 101 -17.75 7.04 2.53
C THR A 101 -17.76 6.34 1.18
N LEU A 102 -17.19 5.14 1.07
CA LEU A 102 -17.19 4.36 -0.16
C LEU A 102 -18.61 3.92 -0.55
N GLU A 103 -19.40 3.43 0.42
CA GLU A 103 -20.81 3.06 0.18
C GLU A 103 -21.63 4.28 -0.27
N SER A 104 -21.47 5.44 0.39
CA SER A 104 -22.13 6.68 -0.03
C SER A 104 -21.80 7.07 -1.47
N ARG A 105 -20.52 6.98 -1.88
CA ARG A 105 -20.08 7.26 -3.25
C ARG A 105 -20.67 6.28 -4.26
N LYS A 106 -20.76 4.99 -3.90
CA LYS A 106 -21.36 3.95 -4.73
C LYS A 106 -22.85 4.22 -4.96
N GLN A 107 -23.57 4.68 -3.94
CA GLN A 107 -24.97 5.08 -4.09
C GLN A 107 -25.12 6.32 -4.99
N MET A 108 -24.30 7.35 -4.80
CA MET A 108 -24.35 8.56 -5.64
C MET A 108 -24.06 8.28 -7.12
N SER A 109 -23.15 7.36 -7.42
CA SER A 109 -22.84 6.97 -8.81
C SER A 109 -23.98 6.23 -9.52
N GLN A 110 -24.95 5.67 -8.78
CA GLN A 110 -26.10 4.96 -9.32
C GLN A 110 -27.33 5.86 -9.54
N LEU A 111 -27.32 7.08 -8.98
CA LEU A 111 -28.40 8.04 -9.16
C LEU A 111 -28.23 8.74 -10.52
N SER A 112 -29.28 8.72 -11.34
CA SER A 112 -29.28 9.42 -12.63
C SER A 112 -29.14 10.94 -12.43
N PRO A 113 -28.44 11.66 -13.34
CA PRO A 113 -28.34 13.11 -13.23
C PRO A 113 -29.74 13.73 -13.32
N LYS A 114 -30.12 14.50 -12.30
CA LYS A 114 -31.38 15.22 -12.25
C LYS A 114 -31.52 16.09 -13.51
N LYS A 115 -32.60 15.90 -14.27
CA LYS A 115 -32.94 16.77 -15.40
C LYS A 115 -33.19 18.18 -14.86
N ILE A 116 -32.29 19.11 -15.16
CA ILE A 116 -32.50 20.54 -14.88
C ILE A 116 -33.43 21.06 -15.96
N THR A 117 -34.73 21.14 -15.65
CA THR A 117 -35.71 21.81 -16.51
C THR A 117 -35.52 23.32 -16.38
N LYS A 118 -35.10 23.98 -17.45
CA LYS A 118 -35.07 25.45 -17.51
C LYS A 118 -36.51 25.94 -17.57
N ILE A 119 -36.95 26.64 -16.53
CA ILE A 119 -38.24 27.33 -16.52
C ILE A 119 -37.99 28.67 -17.24
N THR A 120 -38.41 28.76 -18.51
CA THR A 120 -38.46 30.04 -19.23
C THR A 120 -39.75 30.74 -18.83
N LEU A 121 -39.64 31.87 -18.12
CA LEU A 121 -40.77 32.78 -17.90
C LEU A 121 -40.98 33.60 -19.17
N SER A 122 -42.19 33.53 -19.74
CA SER A 122 -42.69 34.37 -20.82
C SER A 122 -43.50 35.53 -20.28
#